data_AF-A0A349CV33-F1
#
_entry.id   AF-A0A349CV33-F1
#
_cell.length_a   1.000
_cell.length_b   1.000
_cell.length_c   1.000
_cell.angle_alpha   90.00
_cell.angle_beta   90.00
_cell.angle_gamma   90.00
#
_symmetry.space_group_name_H-M   'P 1'
#
loop_
_entity.id
_entity.type
_entity.pdbx_description
1 polymer ?
#
loop_
_entity_poly.entity_id
_entity_poly.type
_entity_poly.pdbx_seq_one_letter_code
_entity_poly.pdbx_strand_id
1 'polypeptide(L)'
;MTSPRLRTDTPVAVDEAWGQLPRLRGTDPDLGSFTRHRIERVLQIAIALGSVFLGLQGFVTAIGTLATGTVAQNALVVVTFGSLVAMLVACVLDRAVRITAGVFIGVFAVVLIAFPIVNVGLYTSPTEQPWIWFLINVATVSSVLVFPLPAQIAWTILAPLMFGVIRLIGGAFDPSFWLSLGLDVSFALI
;
A
#
# COMPACT_ATOMS: atom_id res chain seq x y z
N MET A 1 81.24 -1.57 19.55
CA MET A 1 80.09 -2.29 20.13
C MET A 1 79.21 -1.27 20.84
N THR A 2 78.23 -0.73 20.13
CA THR A 2 77.33 0.33 20.59
C THR A 2 75.94 -0.26 20.73
N SER A 3 75.47 -0.37 21.96
CA SER A 3 74.12 -0.86 22.28
C SER A 3 73.04 0.04 21.65
N PRO A 4 72.00 -0.49 21.00
CA PRO A 4 70.87 0.31 20.54
C PRO A 4 70.08 0.82 21.75
N ARG A 5 69.97 2.13 21.91
CA ARG A 5 69.10 2.74 22.92
C ARG A 5 67.64 2.49 22.53
N LEU A 6 66.90 1.75 23.36
CA LEU A 6 65.45 1.63 23.25
C LEU A 6 64.84 3.04 23.38
N ARG A 7 64.17 3.49 22.32
CA ARG A 7 63.44 4.76 22.26
C ARG A 7 62.21 4.65 23.16
N THR A 8 62.21 5.39 24.27
CA THR A 8 61.14 5.45 25.27
C THR A 8 59.97 6.36 24.88
N ASP A 9 59.91 6.84 23.64
CA ASP A 9 58.86 7.76 23.13
C ASP A 9 57.58 7.04 22.67
N THR A 10 57.44 5.76 23.00
CA THR A 10 56.39 4.88 22.48
C THR A 10 54.96 5.27 22.85
N PRO A 11 54.61 5.82 24.04
CA PRO A 11 53.20 6.12 24.30
C PRO A 11 52.71 7.34 23.51
N VAL A 12 53.52 8.40 23.40
CA VAL A 12 53.13 9.65 22.73
C VAL A 12 53.10 9.49 21.21
N ALA A 13 54.11 8.82 20.64
CA ALA A 13 54.14 8.57 19.20
C ALA A 13 53.02 7.62 18.74
N VAL A 14 52.63 6.67 19.60
CA VAL A 14 51.51 5.77 19.33
C VAL A 14 50.18 6.52 19.47
N ASP A 15 50.00 7.37 20.48
CA ASP A 15 48.80 8.23 20.61
C ASP A 15 48.65 9.22 19.44
N GLU A 16 49.76 9.80 18.99
CA GLU A 16 49.78 10.71 17.85
C GLU A 16 49.49 9.97 16.52
N ALA A 17 50.01 8.75 16.36
CA ALA A 17 49.67 7.87 15.25
C ALA A 17 48.19 7.39 15.31
N TRP A 18 47.65 7.12 16.51
CA TRP A 18 46.22 6.86 16.71
C TRP A 18 45.35 8.08 16.38
N GLY A 19 45.87 9.28 16.60
CA GLY A 19 45.22 10.55 16.21
C GLY A 19 45.23 10.81 14.71
N GLN A 20 46.19 10.25 13.96
CA GLN A 20 46.31 10.40 12.50
C GLN A 20 45.65 9.30 11.68
N LEU A 21 45.23 8.18 12.30
CA LEU A 21 44.35 7.24 11.64
C LEU A 21 43.07 7.98 11.26
N PRO A 22 42.69 8.02 9.96
CA PRO A 22 41.39 8.53 9.56
C PRO A 22 40.39 7.80 10.43
N ARG A 23 39.62 8.54 11.24
CA ARG A 23 38.60 7.92 12.08
C ARG A 23 37.66 7.19 11.14
N LEU A 24 37.87 5.89 10.98
CA LEU A 24 36.90 4.93 10.47
C LEU A 24 35.81 4.76 11.54
N ARG A 25 35.28 5.88 12.05
CA ARG A 25 33.86 5.91 12.33
C ARG A 25 33.23 5.64 10.98
N GLY A 26 32.91 4.38 10.75
CA GLY A 26 31.78 4.02 9.91
C GLY A 26 30.58 4.79 10.45
N THR A 27 30.43 6.03 9.99
CA THR A 27 29.25 6.34 9.22
C THR A 27 29.05 5.17 8.27
N ASP A 28 28.17 4.24 8.64
CA ASP A 28 27.51 3.29 7.74
C ASP A 28 26.16 3.88 7.22
N PRO A 29 26.08 5.09 6.62
CA PRO A 29 24.86 5.50 5.93
C PRO A 29 24.74 4.77 4.58
N ASP A 30 25.82 4.18 4.05
CA ASP A 30 25.85 3.65 2.68
C ASP A 30 25.26 2.23 2.58
N LEU A 31 25.71 1.26 3.39
CA LEU A 31 25.15 -0.10 3.38
C LEU A 31 23.65 -0.12 3.73
N GLY A 32 23.24 0.70 4.71
CA GLY A 32 21.84 0.84 5.12
C GLY A 32 20.98 1.51 4.05
N SER A 33 21.48 2.54 3.37
CA SER A 33 20.73 3.24 2.31
C SER A 33 20.61 2.42 1.03
N PHE A 34 21.66 1.68 0.62
CA PHE A 34 21.58 0.75 -0.52
C PHE A 34 20.58 -0.38 -0.26
N THR A 35 20.57 -0.93 0.95
CA THR A 35 19.64 -1.99 1.34
C THR A 35 18.21 -1.45 1.39
N ARG A 36 18.02 -0.26 1.98
CA ARG A 36 16.71 0.40 2.05
C ARG A 36 16.15 0.71 0.66
N HIS A 37 16.96 1.27 -0.24
CA HIS A 37 16.51 1.65 -1.58
C HIS A 37 16.15 0.40 -2.42
N ARG A 38 16.93 -0.68 -2.29
CA ARG A 38 16.61 -1.97 -2.93
C ARG A 38 15.33 -2.57 -2.37
N ILE A 39 15.15 -2.60 -1.05
CA ILE A 39 13.95 -3.13 -0.42
C ILE A 39 12.72 -2.32 -0.84
N GLU A 40 12.82 -0.99 -0.85
CA GLU A 40 11.75 -0.10 -1.31
C GLU A 40 11.39 -0.41 -2.76
N ARG A 41 12.38 -0.56 -3.64
CA ARG A 41 12.15 -0.90 -5.05
C ARG A 41 11.48 -2.26 -5.23
N VAL A 42 11.94 -3.28 -4.50
CA VAL A 42 11.33 -4.62 -4.53
C VAL A 42 9.89 -4.57 -4.04
N LEU A 43 9.62 -3.84 -2.96
CA LEU A 43 8.30 -3.67 -2.41
C LEU A 43 7.35 -3.00 -3.42
N GLN A 44 7.77 -1.91 -4.08
CA GLN A 44 6.97 -1.25 -5.10
C GLN A 44 6.58 -2.18 -6.26
N ILE A 45 7.54 -2.98 -6.77
CA ILE A 45 7.30 -3.91 -7.87
C ILE A 45 6.36 -5.03 -7.42
N ALA A 46 6.58 -5.60 -6.23
CA ALA A 46 5.71 -6.64 -5.68
C ALA A 46 4.27 -6.13 -5.51
N ILE A 47 4.11 -4.91 -4.99
CA ILE A 47 2.81 -4.24 -4.84
C ILE A 47 2.17 -4.02 -6.21
N ALA A 48 2.90 -3.49 -7.18
CA ALA A 48 2.37 -3.25 -8.52
C ALA A 48 1.89 -4.56 -9.17
N LEU A 49 2.68 -5.62 -9.11
CA LEU A 49 2.32 -6.93 -9.66
C LEU A 49 1.07 -7.50 -8.98
N GLY A 50 1.01 -7.52 -7.64
CA GLY A 50 -0.17 -8.01 -6.91
C GLY A 50 -1.43 -7.18 -7.21
N SER A 51 -1.26 -5.86 -7.33
CA SER A 51 -2.34 -4.91 -7.62
C SER A 51 -2.88 -5.04 -9.04
N VAL A 52 -2.06 -5.45 -10.01
CA VAL A 52 -2.51 -5.69 -11.39
C VAL A 52 -3.51 -6.83 -11.44
N PHE A 53 -3.25 -7.96 -10.76
CA PHE A 53 -4.15 -9.12 -10.80
C PHE A 53 -5.51 -8.83 -10.16
N LEU A 54 -5.52 -8.22 -8.97
CA LEU A 54 -6.75 -7.86 -8.27
C LEU A 54 -7.48 -6.70 -8.97
N GLY A 55 -6.72 -5.73 -9.49
CA GLY A 55 -7.23 -4.63 -10.28
C GLY A 55 -7.92 -5.11 -11.55
N LEU A 56 -7.33 -6.08 -12.26
CA LEU A 56 -7.93 -6.64 -13.46
C LEU A 56 -9.22 -7.40 -13.13
N GLN A 57 -9.25 -8.20 -12.07
CA GLN A 57 -10.47 -8.90 -11.63
C GLN A 57 -11.58 -7.90 -11.30
N GLY A 58 -11.29 -6.89 -10.48
CA GLY A 58 -12.24 -5.82 -10.19
C GLY A 58 -12.70 -5.10 -11.46
N PHE A 59 -11.80 -4.84 -12.40
CA PHE A 59 -12.14 -4.16 -13.65
C PHE A 59 -13.10 -4.98 -14.52
N VAL A 60 -12.86 -6.29 -14.66
CA VAL A 60 -13.75 -7.19 -15.41
C VAL A 60 -15.16 -7.17 -14.80
N THR A 61 -15.28 -7.23 -13.48
CA THR A 61 -16.57 -7.08 -12.78
C THR A 61 -17.20 -5.69 -12.99
N ALA A 62 -16.39 -4.64 -13.16
CA ALA A 62 -16.85 -3.28 -13.38
C ALA A 62 -17.36 -3.01 -14.83
N ILE A 63 -17.03 -3.87 -15.81
CA ILE A 63 -17.48 -3.71 -17.21
C ILE A 63 -19.01 -3.66 -17.28
N GLY A 64 -19.70 -4.50 -16.51
CA GLY A 64 -21.16 -4.48 -16.44
C GLY A 64 -21.69 -3.13 -15.98
N THR A 65 -21.01 -2.49 -15.02
CA THR A 65 -21.37 -1.13 -14.56
C THR A 65 -21.12 -0.10 -15.66
N LEU A 66 -20.01 -0.17 -16.39
CA LEU A 66 -19.71 0.75 -17.49
C LEU A 66 -20.72 0.68 -18.65
N ALA A 67 -21.25 -0.52 -18.93
CA ALA A 67 -22.14 -0.74 -20.06
C ALA A 67 -23.58 -0.26 -19.81
N THR A 68 -24.10 -0.41 -18.59
CA THR A 68 -25.51 -0.16 -18.27
C THR A 68 -25.72 0.85 -17.14
N GLY A 69 -24.64 1.30 -16.50
CA GLY A 69 -24.68 2.18 -15.35
C GLY A 69 -24.95 3.65 -15.72
N THR A 70 -25.39 4.37 -14.70
CA THR A 70 -25.56 5.83 -14.73
C THR A 70 -24.21 6.55 -14.83
N VAL A 71 -24.25 7.83 -15.21
CA VAL A 71 -23.05 8.69 -15.27
C VAL A 71 -22.29 8.70 -13.93
N ALA A 72 -23.01 8.72 -12.81
CA ALA A 72 -22.40 8.70 -11.48
C ALA A 72 -21.68 7.37 -11.18
N GLN A 73 -22.29 6.23 -11.53
CA GLN A 73 -21.67 4.91 -11.36
C GLN A 73 -20.41 4.77 -12.22
N ASN A 74 -20.48 5.21 -13.48
CA ASN A 74 -19.35 5.19 -14.39
C ASN A 74 -18.23 6.12 -13.93
N ALA A 75 -18.57 7.28 -13.36
CA ALA A 75 -17.59 8.19 -12.79
C ALA A 75 -16.82 7.55 -11.63
N LEU A 76 -17.47 6.80 -10.73
CA LEU A 76 -16.79 6.07 -9.66
C LEU A 76 -15.78 5.06 -10.22
N VAL A 77 -16.18 4.27 -11.23
CA VAL A 77 -15.30 3.30 -11.89
C VAL A 77 -14.09 4.01 -12.52
N VAL A 78 -14.32 5.04 -13.35
CA VAL A 78 -13.25 5.73 -14.07
C VAL A 78 -12.27 6.40 -13.11
N VAL A 79 -12.75 7.07 -12.07
CA VAL A 79 -11.89 7.73 -11.07
C VAL A 79 -11.05 6.70 -10.30
N THR A 80 -11.66 5.59 -9.84
CA THR A 80 -10.92 4.58 -9.08
C THR A 80 -9.88 3.88 -9.94
N PHE A 81 -10.28 3.32 -11.09
CA PHE A 81 -9.33 2.60 -11.96
C PHE A 81 -8.31 3.54 -12.60
N GLY A 82 -8.67 4.78 -12.91
CA GLY A 82 -7.72 5.80 -13.38
C GLY A 82 -6.64 6.10 -12.35
N SER A 83 -7.01 6.27 -11.07
CA SER A 83 -6.04 6.47 -9.99
C SER A 83 -5.18 5.23 -9.72
N LEU A 84 -5.75 4.03 -9.86
CA LEU A 84 -5.00 2.77 -9.76
C LEU A 84 -3.94 2.67 -10.88
N VAL A 85 -4.33 2.91 -12.13
CA VAL A 85 -3.39 2.89 -13.27
C VAL A 85 -2.27 3.92 -13.08
N ALA A 86 -2.60 5.12 -12.62
CA ALA A 86 -1.58 6.14 -12.32
C ALA A 86 -0.58 5.65 -11.25
N MET A 87 -1.05 4.99 -10.20
CA MET A 87 -0.20 4.37 -9.18
C MET A 87 0.68 3.26 -9.76
N LEU A 88 0.11 2.37 -10.57
CA LEU A 88 0.87 1.28 -11.20
C LEU A 88 1.99 1.82 -12.10
N VAL A 89 1.68 2.82 -12.93
CA VAL A 89 2.68 3.49 -13.79
C VAL A 89 3.77 4.13 -12.94
N ALA A 90 3.42 4.83 -11.86
CA ALA A 90 4.39 5.42 -10.94
C ALA A 90 5.30 4.36 -10.31
N CYS A 91 4.76 3.21 -9.88
CA CYS A 91 5.55 2.09 -9.36
C CYS A 91 6.53 1.55 -10.40
N VAL A 92 6.11 1.40 -11.67
CA VAL A 92 7.02 0.94 -12.74
C VAL A 92 8.14 1.97 -12.99
N LEU A 93 7.80 3.26 -13.03
CA LEU A 93 8.74 4.35 -13.30
C LEU A 93 9.60 4.75 -12.10
N ASP A 94 9.35 4.20 -10.91
CA ASP A 94 9.99 4.59 -9.63
C ASP A 94 9.83 6.09 -9.31
N ARG A 95 8.77 6.72 -9.79
CA ARG A 95 8.60 8.17 -9.71
C ARG A 95 7.24 8.54 -9.15
N ALA A 96 7.26 9.41 -8.15
CA ALA A 96 6.07 9.92 -7.47
C ALA A 96 5.16 8.85 -6.85
N VAL A 97 5.69 7.64 -6.60
CA VAL A 97 4.96 6.48 -6.08
C VAL A 97 4.12 6.81 -4.85
N ARG A 98 4.74 7.50 -3.87
CA ARG A 98 4.06 7.86 -2.62
C ARG A 98 2.88 8.81 -2.84
N ILE A 99 2.99 9.71 -3.82
CA ILE A 99 1.92 10.67 -4.15
C ILE A 99 0.77 9.92 -4.83
N THR A 100 1.05 9.16 -5.87
CA THR A 100 0.02 8.43 -6.63
C THR A 100 -0.66 7.35 -5.79
N ALA A 101 0.08 6.66 -4.92
CA ALA A 101 -0.50 5.71 -3.96
C ALA A 101 -1.38 6.42 -2.93
N GLY A 102 -0.95 7.58 -2.43
CA GLY A 102 -1.77 8.40 -1.53
C GLY A 102 -3.07 8.88 -2.19
N VAL A 103 -2.99 9.30 -3.45
CA VAL A 103 -4.16 9.67 -4.27
C VAL A 103 -5.09 8.48 -4.44
N PHE A 104 -4.59 7.30 -4.82
CA PHE A 104 -5.40 6.09 -4.96
C PHE A 104 -6.12 5.74 -3.65
N ILE A 105 -5.41 5.73 -2.52
CA ILE A 105 -6.02 5.46 -1.19
C ILE A 105 -7.11 6.47 -0.87
N GLY A 106 -6.83 7.77 -1.05
CA GLY A 106 -7.81 8.82 -0.78
C GLY A 106 -9.04 8.72 -1.67
N VAL A 107 -8.83 8.52 -2.98
CA VAL A 107 -9.90 8.29 -3.96
C VAL A 107 -10.73 7.07 -3.57
N PHE A 108 -10.08 5.95 -3.25
CA PHE A 108 -10.75 4.72 -2.89
C PHE A 108 -11.57 4.87 -1.60
N ALA A 109 -11.07 5.60 -0.60
CA ALA A 109 -11.80 5.92 0.62
C ALA A 109 -13.07 6.72 0.35
N VAL A 110 -12.98 7.76 -0.49
CA VAL A 110 -14.14 8.58 -0.88
C VAL A 110 -15.14 7.75 -1.68
N VAL A 111 -14.65 6.91 -2.59
CA VAL A 111 -15.49 6.02 -3.41
C VAL A 111 -16.21 5.01 -2.54
N LEU A 112 -15.56 4.40 -1.53
CA LEU A 112 -16.21 3.54 -0.54
C LEU A 112 -17.42 4.25 0.10
N ILE A 113 -17.24 5.49 0.56
CA ILE A 113 -18.32 6.26 1.19
C ILE A 113 -19.43 6.63 0.19
N ALA A 114 -19.08 6.99 -1.04
CA ALA A 114 -20.03 7.38 -2.07
C ALA A 114 -20.79 6.18 -2.68
N PHE A 115 -20.18 5.00 -2.68
CA PHE A 115 -20.71 3.80 -3.32
C PHE A 115 -22.13 3.41 -2.86
N PRO A 116 -22.46 3.33 -1.56
CA PRO A 116 -23.82 2.99 -1.14
C PRO A 116 -24.85 4.05 -1.56
N ILE A 117 -24.45 5.33 -1.65
CA ILE A 117 -25.33 6.44 -2.01
C ILE A 117 -25.68 6.38 -3.50
N VAL A 118 -24.71 6.03 -4.33
CA VAL A 118 -24.88 5.94 -5.79
C VAL A 118 -25.58 4.65 -6.21
N ASN A 119 -25.47 3.57 -5.40
CA ASN A 119 -25.99 2.24 -5.73
C ASN A 119 -27.14 1.79 -4.81
N VAL A 120 -27.89 2.72 -4.24
CA VAL A 120 -29.04 2.41 -3.35
C VAL A 120 -30.02 1.48 -4.07
N GLY A 121 -30.38 0.37 -3.44
CA GLY A 121 -31.39 -0.57 -3.95
C GLY A 121 -30.94 -1.47 -5.10
N LEU A 122 -29.67 -1.42 -5.51
CA LEU A 122 -29.12 -2.25 -6.60
C LEU A 122 -28.42 -3.52 -6.11
N TYR A 123 -28.37 -3.76 -4.80
CA TYR A 123 -27.82 -4.99 -4.23
C TYR A 123 -28.87 -6.10 -4.30
N THR A 124 -28.99 -6.73 -5.46
CA THR A 124 -29.98 -7.77 -5.73
C THR A 124 -29.52 -9.17 -5.36
N SER A 125 -28.20 -9.38 -5.16
CA SER A 125 -27.62 -10.70 -4.89
C SER A 125 -26.60 -10.68 -3.74
N PRO A 126 -26.79 -11.50 -2.69
CA PRO A 126 -25.81 -11.70 -1.61
C PRO A 126 -24.52 -12.40 -2.05
N THR A 127 -24.52 -13.11 -3.18
CA THR A 127 -23.39 -13.92 -3.67
C THR A 127 -22.51 -13.20 -4.68
N GLU A 128 -22.99 -12.09 -5.27
CA GLU A 128 -22.18 -11.29 -6.18
C GLU A 128 -21.36 -10.25 -5.39
N GLN A 129 -20.03 -10.32 -5.49
CA GLN A 129 -19.17 -9.28 -4.95
C GLN A 129 -19.04 -8.10 -5.94
N PRO A 130 -19.23 -6.85 -5.47
CA PRO A 130 -18.98 -5.68 -6.27
C PRO A 130 -17.48 -5.52 -6.53
N TRP A 131 -17.13 -4.85 -7.64
CA TRP A 131 -15.73 -4.62 -8.03
C TRP A 131 -14.85 -3.97 -6.95
N ILE A 132 -15.44 -3.16 -6.05
CA ILE A 132 -14.73 -2.52 -4.92
C ILE A 132 -14.13 -3.56 -3.98
N TRP A 133 -14.79 -4.71 -3.78
CA TRP A 133 -14.33 -5.74 -2.88
C TRP A 133 -12.94 -6.26 -3.25
N PHE A 134 -12.68 -6.47 -4.54
CA PHE A 134 -11.38 -6.91 -5.06
C PHE A 134 -10.27 -5.87 -4.84
N LEU A 135 -10.64 -4.58 -4.72
CA LEU A 135 -9.69 -3.49 -4.55
C LEU A 135 -9.36 -3.19 -3.10
N ILE A 136 -10.06 -3.79 -2.12
CA ILE A 136 -9.76 -3.58 -0.69
C ILE A 136 -8.32 -3.98 -0.40
N ASN A 137 -7.89 -5.17 -0.83
CA ASN A 137 -6.53 -5.63 -0.62
C ASN A 137 -5.50 -4.79 -1.39
N VAL A 138 -5.88 -4.23 -2.54
CA VAL A 138 -5.05 -3.29 -3.29
C VAL A 138 -4.84 -1.99 -2.50
N ALA A 139 -5.90 -1.44 -1.90
CA ALA A 139 -5.79 -0.27 -1.03
C ALA A 139 -5.01 -0.56 0.25
N THR A 140 -5.18 -1.74 0.84
CA THR A 140 -4.43 -2.21 2.01
C THR A 140 -2.94 -2.24 1.72
N VAL A 141 -2.53 -2.92 0.65
CA VAL A 141 -1.11 -3.05 0.31
C VAL A 141 -0.51 -1.70 -0.13
N SER A 142 -1.29 -0.85 -0.80
CA SER A 142 -0.86 0.51 -1.18
C SER A 142 -0.57 1.39 0.03
N SER A 143 -1.25 1.17 1.16
CA SER A 143 -1.02 1.92 2.40
C SER A 143 0.42 1.80 2.90
N VAL A 144 1.11 0.69 2.59
CA VAL A 144 2.51 0.44 2.93
C VAL A 144 3.43 1.49 2.32
N LEU A 145 3.07 2.03 1.14
CA LEU A 145 3.86 3.02 0.43
C LEU A 145 3.70 4.44 1.00
N VAL A 146 2.67 4.68 1.81
CA VAL A 146 2.23 6.05 2.16
C VAL A 146 2.30 6.30 3.67
N PHE A 147 1.78 5.35 4.45
CA PHE A 147 1.54 5.52 5.88
C PHE A 147 2.65 4.92 6.74
N PRO A 148 2.86 5.44 7.96
CA PRO A 148 3.68 4.76 8.95
C PRO A 148 3.00 3.49 9.47
N LEU A 149 3.78 2.55 10.02
CA LEU A 149 3.29 1.22 10.46
C LEU A 149 1.99 1.24 11.29
N PRO A 150 1.80 2.12 12.30
CA PRO A 150 0.56 2.11 13.09
C PRO A 150 -0.68 2.44 12.24
N ALA A 151 -0.54 3.37 11.30
CA ALA A 151 -1.62 3.77 10.42
C ALA A 151 -1.90 2.69 9.34
N GLN A 152 -0.89 1.92 8.93
CA GLN A 152 -1.09 0.75 8.05
C GLN A 152 -1.95 -0.31 8.75
N ILE A 153 -1.61 -0.65 10.00
CA ILE A 153 -2.38 -1.64 10.79
C ILE A 153 -3.83 -1.17 10.97
N ALA A 154 -4.02 0.10 11.33
CA ALA A 154 -5.36 0.67 11.45
C ALA A 154 -6.13 0.59 10.13
N TRP A 155 -5.48 0.90 9.00
CA TRP A 155 -6.08 0.86 7.67
C TRP A 155 -6.46 -0.56 7.23
N THR A 156 -5.62 -1.56 7.48
CA THR A 156 -5.88 -2.98 7.19
C THR A 156 -7.15 -3.49 7.86
N ILE A 157 -7.47 -2.98 9.06
CA ILE A 157 -8.70 -3.34 9.77
C ILE A 157 -9.86 -2.47 9.30
N LEU A 158 -9.63 -1.17 9.13
CA LEU A 158 -10.68 -0.20 8.83
C LEU A 158 -11.28 -0.42 7.43
N ALA A 159 -10.47 -0.69 6.41
CA ALA A 159 -10.95 -0.80 5.03
C ALA A 159 -11.94 -1.97 4.82
N PRO A 160 -11.68 -3.21 5.29
CA PRO A 160 -12.65 -4.30 5.26
C PRO A 160 -13.93 -4.01 6.06
N LEU A 161 -13.79 -3.39 7.25
CA LEU A 161 -14.95 -3.05 8.08
C LEU A 161 -15.83 -1.99 7.42
N MET A 162 -15.24 -0.96 6.81
CA MET A 162 -15.98 0.05 6.05
C MET A 162 -16.78 -0.62 4.93
N PHE A 163 -16.15 -1.51 4.15
CA PHE A 163 -16.84 -2.26 3.12
C PHE A 163 -18.00 -3.09 3.69
N GLY A 164 -17.79 -3.77 4.82
CA GLY A 164 -18.84 -4.55 5.47
C GLY A 164 -20.06 -3.70 5.85
N VAL A 165 -19.83 -2.53 6.46
CA VAL A 165 -20.90 -1.58 6.81
C VAL A 165 -21.65 -1.11 5.56
N ILE A 166 -20.93 -0.78 4.49
CA ILE A 166 -21.51 -0.36 3.21
C ILE A 166 -22.40 -1.45 2.61
N ARG A 167 -21.97 -2.72 2.69
CA ARG A 167 -22.73 -3.86 2.18
C ARG A 167 -24.00 -4.12 2.99
N LEU A 168 -23.96 -3.92 4.31
CA LEU A 168 -25.16 -3.98 5.16
C LEU A 168 -26.17 -2.89 4.81
N ILE A 169 -25.70 -1.66 4.60
CA ILE A 169 -26.54 -0.54 4.17
C ILE A 169 -27.17 -0.85 2.80
N GLY A 170 -26.38 -1.37 1.87
CA GLY A 170 -26.82 -1.75 0.54
C GLY A 170 -27.88 -2.87 0.52
N GLY A 171 -27.71 -3.88 1.38
CA GLY A 171 -28.65 -4.99 1.55
C GLY A 171 -29.79 -4.71 2.54
N ALA A 172 -30.00 -3.44 2.95
CA ALA A 172 -31.04 -3.03 3.89
C ALA A 172 -31.07 -3.84 5.21
N PHE A 173 -29.91 -4.31 5.67
CA PHE A 173 -29.75 -5.16 6.86
C PHE A 173 -30.49 -6.51 6.80
N ASP A 174 -30.82 -7.01 5.61
CA ASP A 174 -31.46 -8.31 5.46
C ASP A 174 -30.57 -9.45 6.03
N PRO A 175 -31.12 -10.32 6.91
CA PRO A 175 -30.41 -11.45 7.49
C PRO A 175 -29.73 -12.37 6.47
N SER A 176 -30.23 -12.45 5.22
CA SER A 176 -29.62 -13.28 4.17
C SER A 176 -28.20 -12.85 3.80
N PHE A 177 -27.84 -11.59 4.06
CA PHE A 177 -26.51 -11.04 3.76
C PHE A 177 -25.49 -11.26 4.87
N TRP A 178 -25.89 -11.72 6.07
CA TRP A 178 -25.00 -11.77 7.24
C TRP A 178 -23.87 -12.79 7.07
N LEU A 179 -24.15 -13.94 6.47
CA LEU A 179 -23.13 -14.95 6.18
C LEU A 179 -22.15 -14.45 5.09
N SER A 180 -22.67 -13.90 3.99
CA SER A 180 -21.85 -13.31 2.93
C SER A 180 -20.99 -12.17 3.45
N LEU A 181 -21.54 -11.31 4.31
CA LEU A 181 -20.81 -10.23 4.95
C LEU A 181 -19.64 -10.75 5.78
N GLY A 182 -19.87 -11.76 6.62
CA GLY A 182 -18.83 -12.36 7.45
C GLY A 182 -17.70 -12.93 6.60
N LEU A 183 -18.04 -13.60 5.50
CA LEU A 183 -17.08 -14.12 4.52
C LEU A 183 -16.33 -12.98 3.81
N ASP A 184 -17.03 -11.95 3.35
CA ASP A 184 -16.46 -10.81 2.63
C ASP A 184 -15.42 -10.07 3.48
N VAL A 185 -15.75 -9.81 4.75
CA VAL A 185 -14.85 -9.15 5.70
C VAL A 185 -13.66 -10.07 6.03
N SER A 186 -13.91 -11.36 6.26
CA SER A 186 -12.84 -12.30 6.59
C SER A 186 -11.85 -12.48 5.46
N PHE A 187 -12.33 -12.63 4.22
CA PHE A 187 -11.49 -12.76 3.03
C PHE A 187 -10.77 -11.48 2.67
N ALA A 188 -11.33 -10.31 2.94
CA ALA A 188 -10.65 -9.03 2.76
C ALA A 188 -9.59 -8.75 3.87
N LEU A 189 -9.59 -9.52 4.96
CA LEU A 189 -8.63 -9.38 6.05
C LEU A 189 -7.41 -10.30 5.90
N ILE A 190 -7.53 -11.34 5.07
CA ILE A 190 -6.47 -12.29 4.70
C ILE A 190 -5.71 -11.75 3.47
#